data_AF-A0A2V7UZG6-F1
#
_entry.id   AF-A0A2V7UZG6-F1
#
_cell.length_a   1.000
_cell.length_b   1.000
_cell.length_c   1.000
_cell.angle_alpha   90.00
_cell.angle_beta   90.00
_cell.angle_gamma   90.00
#
_symmetry.space_group_name_H-M   'P 1'
#
loop_
_entity.id
_entity.type
_entity.pdbx_description
1 polymer ?
#
loop_
_entity_poly.entity_id
_entity_poly.type
_entity_poly.pdbx_seq_one_letter_code
_entity_poly.pdbx_strand_id
1 'polypeptide(L)'
;MPIPLLAIAWWLAGPAKLDNDTERWLKQVHLLMLPDEEAVFRGLDDAADRKEFERIFWARRDPDPSTAANELQGMVSRAWAAADARFPSPGRKGSESGCGQVLALLGEPLEVEGREMKTRFESLPAMREGARQPEVWTYRSRPGDAVELTGGELRIAFDEECRFPEAGRVLDDLRRVAQSKVVQPAITYQKKPDGHLVRLEDLAGAAGRGSQLFESPRADFPVALEPKLLLRTQRGEAYAAGLVRADLSALRGSDGARPASLAGTVVAQAVDASGRPAPAVERPIRAALAPDGSFIASYGITLKPGRYTLRVGLVTGGQTATASFPLDVPDYESPGLKLGSLIVYPQAAETASADGPYAAFTVGALRLQPRFGNVFSKADELQAVCVLYGGQPDPAGGKASLRARFSFLKDGRPVARAEEESFDTPMAVASVGPVPLGGFAPGRYVIKVEATDAVAGKTLAQEAAFELRE
;
A
#
# COMPACT_ATOMS: atom_id res chain seq x y z
N MET A 1 -17.00 -46.31 37.11
CA MET A 1 -17.31 -44.87 36.99
C MET A 1 -17.21 -44.51 35.51
N PRO A 2 -18.31 -44.26 34.79
CA PRO A 2 -18.25 -43.80 33.42
C PRO A 2 -18.24 -42.27 33.37
N ILE A 3 -17.39 -41.73 32.49
CA ILE A 3 -17.21 -40.31 32.19
C ILE A 3 -18.39 -39.85 31.33
N PRO A 4 -19.09 -38.74 31.61
CA PRO A 4 -20.12 -38.25 30.73
C PRO A 4 -19.49 -37.51 29.54
N LEU A 5 -19.84 -37.93 28.32
CA LEU A 5 -19.66 -37.14 27.12
C LEU A 5 -20.55 -35.89 27.21
N LEU A 6 -19.94 -34.71 27.29
CA LEU A 6 -20.63 -33.46 26.99
C LEU A 6 -20.73 -33.32 25.45
N ALA A 7 -21.93 -33.53 24.92
CA ALA A 7 -22.28 -33.13 23.57
C ALA A 7 -22.35 -31.60 23.51
N ILE A 8 -21.39 -30.98 22.83
CA ILE A 8 -21.45 -29.55 22.50
C ILE A 8 -22.42 -29.40 21.33
N ALA A 9 -23.65 -29.00 21.63
CA ALA A 9 -24.61 -28.59 20.62
C ALA A 9 -24.17 -27.22 20.06
N TRP A 10 -23.65 -27.22 18.83
CA TRP A 10 -23.46 -26.00 18.05
C TRP A 10 -24.84 -25.48 17.65
N TRP A 11 -25.27 -24.38 18.27
CA TRP A 11 -26.40 -23.61 17.78
C TRP A 11 -26.01 -22.98 16.44
N LEU A 12 -26.65 -23.45 15.35
CA LEU A 12 -26.75 -22.70 14.10
C LEU A 12 -27.68 -21.50 14.32
N ALA A 13 -27.14 -20.41 14.85
CA ALA A 13 -27.81 -19.11 14.73
C ALA A 13 -27.73 -18.70 13.25
N GLY A 14 -28.87 -18.71 12.55
CA GLY A 14 -28.97 -18.09 11.23
C GLY A 14 -28.69 -16.59 11.32
N PRO A 15 -28.22 -15.94 10.24
CA PRO A 15 -27.84 -14.53 10.28
C PRO A 15 -29.02 -13.67 10.74
N ALA A 16 -28.78 -12.80 11.72
CA ALA A 16 -29.78 -11.87 12.22
C ALA A 16 -30.31 -10.99 11.07
N LYS A 17 -31.64 -10.85 10.97
CA LYS A 17 -32.28 -10.04 9.92
C LYS A 17 -31.80 -8.59 10.01
N LEU A 18 -31.30 -8.05 8.90
CA LEU A 18 -30.85 -6.66 8.80
C LEU A 18 -32.07 -5.71 8.81
N ASP A 19 -31.89 -4.50 9.34
CA ASP A 19 -32.91 -3.46 9.19
C ASP A 19 -32.89 -2.87 7.77
N ASN A 20 -33.99 -2.23 7.37
CA ASN A 20 -34.17 -1.74 6.00
C ASN A 20 -33.15 -0.65 5.59
N ASP A 21 -32.66 0.16 6.52
CA ASP A 21 -31.65 1.19 6.21
C ASP A 21 -30.29 0.54 5.95
N THR A 22 -29.92 -0.45 6.78
CA THR A 22 -28.71 -1.24 6.58
C THR A 22 -28.72 -2.01 5.25
N GLU A 23 -29.84 -2.64 4.90
CA GLU A 23 -29.95 -3.36 3.62
C GLU A 23 -29.82 -2.41 2.42
N ARG A 24 -30.41 -1.22 2.50
CA ARG A 24 -30.26 -0.19 1.46
C ARG A 24 -28.82 0.30 1.35
N TRP A 25 -28.17 0.57 2.47
CA TRP A 25 -26.78 1.00 2.48
C TRP A 25 -25.87 -0.03 1.81
N LEU A 26 -26.00 -1.32 2.17
CA LEU A 26 -25.25 -2.41 1.52
C LEU A 26 -25.44 -2.44 0.01
N LYS A 27 -26.68 -2.25 -0.48
CA LYS A 27 -26.94 -2.16 -1.92
C LYS A 27 -26.23 -0.96 -2.55
N GLN A 28 -26.24 0.20 -1.91
CA GLN A 28 -25.61 1.41 -2.45
C GLN A 28 -24.08 1.28 -2.54
N VAL A 29 -23.44 0.61 -1.58
CA VAL A 29 -21.98 0.43 -1.54
C VAL A 29 -21.48 -0.89 -2.12
N HIS A 30 -22.35 -1.74 -2.67
CA HIS A 30 -22.03 -3.09 -3.17
C HIS A 30 -20.74 -3.17 -3.99
N LEU A 31 -20.59 -2.30 -5.01
CA LEU A 31 -19.38 -2.28 -5.85
C LEU A 31 -18.18 -1.53 -5.21
N LEU A 32 -18.41 -0.71 -4.18
CA LEU A 32 -17.34 -0.05 -3.41
C LEU A 32 -16.78 -0.95 -2.30
N MET A 33 -17.58 -1.89 -1.81
CA MET A 33 -17.24 -2.82 -0.74
C MET A 33 -16.42 -4.00 -1.26
N LEU A 34 -15.37 -4.34 -0.53
CA LEU A 34 -14.56 -5.52 -0.87
C LEU A 34 -15.22 -6.80 -0.35
N PRO A 35 -14.99 -7.97 -0.99
CA PRO A 35 -15.59 -9.23 -0.56
C PRO A 35 -15.32 -9.57 0.92
N ASP A 36 -14.10 -9.32 1.40
CA ASP A 36 -13.73 -9.55 2.80
C ASP A 36 -14.44 -8.59 3.75
N GLU A 37 -14.67 -7.34 3.31
CA GLU A 37 -15.40 -6.34 4.08
C GLU A 37 -16.88 -6.70 4.19
N GLU A 38 -17.48 -7.21 3.12
CA GLU A 38 -18.86 -7.70 3.13
C GLU A 38 -19.02 -8.90 4.08
N ALA A 39 -18.06 -9.83 4.07
CA ALA A 39 -18.04 -10.95 5.00
C ALA A 39 -17.96 -10.48 6.46
N VAL A 40 -17.11 -9.48 6.76
CA VAL A 40 -17.04 -8.88 8.09
C VAL A 40 -18.37 -8.23 8.48
N PHE A 41 -18.95 -7.42 7.60
CA PHE A 41 -20.20 -6.70 7.87
C PHE A 41 -21.37 -7.65 8.17
N ARG A 42 -21.53 -8.68 7.33
CA ARG A 42 -22.59 -9.69 7.49
C ARG A 42 -22.42 -10.52 8.77
N GLY A 43 -21.20 -10.59 9.31
CA GLY A 43 -20.90 -11.22 10.60
C GLY A 43 -21.05 -10.29 11.81
N LEU A 44 -21.64 -9.10 11.67
CA LEU A 44 -21.96 -8.19 12.77
C LEU A 44 -23.42 -8.35 13.18
N ASP A 45 -23.65 -8.79 14.42
CA ASP A 45 -24.99 -8.96 14.98
C ASP A 45 -25.56 -7.66 15.57
N ASP A 46 -24.68 -6.79 16.08
CA ASP A 46 -25.07 -5.55 16.75
C ASP A 46 -25.22 -4.37 15.78
N ALA A 47 -26.26 -3.57 16.00
CA ALA A 47 -26.55 -2.40 15.17
C ALA A 47 -25.52 -1.27 15.38
N ALA A 48 -24.97 -1.13 16.59
CA ALA A 48 -23.92 -0.14 16.84
C ALA A 48 -22.62 -0.51 16.12
N ASP A 49 -22.25 -1.80 16.12
CA ASP A 49 -21.12 -2.29 15.32
C ASP A 49 -21.31 -2.07 13.82
N ARG A 50 -22.52 -2.27 13.28
CA ARG A 50 -22.79 -1.97 11.86
C ARG A 50 -22.59 -0.49 11.56
N LYS A 51 -23.03 0.41 12.44
CA LYS A 51 -22.76 1.85 12.29
C LYS A 51 -21.29 2.18 12.42
N GLU A 52 -20.58 1.54 13.34
CA GLU A 52 -19.13 1.73 13.47
C GLU A 52 -18.38 1.21 12.24
N PHE A 53 -18.82 0.10 11.65
CA PHE A 53 -18.32 -0.39 10.38
C PHE A 53 -18.50 0.64 9.25
N GLU A 54 -19.68 1.26 9.13
CA GLU A 54 -19.93 2.30 8.11
C GLU A 54 -18.91 3.47 8.26
N ARG A 55 -18.61 3.86 9.50
CA ARG A 55 -17.62 4.92 9.79
C ARG A 55 -16.21 4.49 9.38
N ILE A 56 -15.80 3.29 9.77
CA ILE A 56 -14.49 2.72 9.41
C ILE A 56 -14.38 2.54 7.88
N PHE A 57 -15.45 2.10 7.22
CA PHE A 57 -15.52 1.90 5.78
C PHE A 57 -15.19 3.17 4.99
N TRP A 58 -15.75 4.30 5.41
CA TRP A 58 -15.46 5.59 4.79
C TRP A 58 -14.07 6.10 5.18
N ALA A 59 -13.68 6.02 6.45
CA ALA A 59 -12.36 6.44 6.90
C ALA A 59 -11.22 5.70 6.17
N ARG A 60 -11.39 4.40 5.89
CA ARG A 60 -10.45 3.58 5.09
C ARG A 60 -10.22 4.12 3.67
N ARG A 61 -11.19 4.87 3.16
CA ARG A 61 -11.22 5.39 1.79
C ARG A 61 -11.05 6.91 1.74
N ASP A 62 -10.69 7.53 2.87
CA ASP A 62 -10.47 8.96 2.99
C ASP A 62 -9.07 9.35 2.47
N PRO A 63 -8.98 10.05 1.32
CA PRO A 63 -7.69 10.46 0.76
C PRO A 63 -6.98 11.51 1.61
N ASP A 64 -7.72 12.35 2.33
CA ASP A 64 -7.16 13.41 3.16
C ASP A 64 -7.88 13.47 4.52
N PRO A 65 -7.46 12.64 5.49
CA PRO A 65 -8.07 12.61 6.82
C PRO A 65 -7.82 13.89 7.63
N SER A 66 -7.05 14.86 7.10
CA SER A 66 -6.85 16.16 7.74
C SER A 66 -8.02 17.11 7.48
N THR A 67 -8.85 16.85 6.47
CA THR A 67 -10.08 17.61 6.25
C THR A 67 -11.21 17.05 7.10
N ALA A 68 -12.16 17.91 7.45
CA ALA A 68 -13.33 17.49 8.23
C ALA A 68 -14.30 16.61 7.43
N ALA A 69 -14.13 16.52 6.10
CA ALA A 69 -15.09 15.88 5.21
C ALA A 69 -14.38 15.00 4.20
N ASN A 70 -14.69 13.70 4.22
CA ASN A 70 -14.15 12.72 3.29
C ASN A 70 -14.55 13.07 1.83
N GLU A 71 -13.57 13.43 1.00
CA GLU A 71 -13.80 13.91 -0.36
C GLU A 71 -14.39 12.82 -1.26
N LEU A 72 -13.96 11.56 -1.07
CA LEU A 72 -14.49 10.42 -1.82
C LEU A 72 -15.95 10.18 -1.45
N GLN A 73 -16.30 10.17 -0.17
CA GLN A 73 -17.66 10.02 0.29
C GLN A 73 -18.57 11.13 -0.26
N GLY A 74 -18.06 12.37 -0.31
CA GLY A 74 -18.74 13.50 -0.94
C GLY A 74 -18.96 13.31 -2.45
N MET A 75 -17.95 12.78 -3.16
CA MET A 75 -18.07 12.44 -4.59
C MET A 75 -19.11 11.34 -4.82
N VAL A 76 -19.05 10.26 -4.05
CA VAL A 76 -19.99 9.13 -4.11
C VAL A 76 -21.42 9.61 -3.82
N SER A 77 -21.60 10.45 -2.79
CA SER A 77 -22.92 11.00 -2.45
C SER A 77 -23.52 11.83 -3.59
N ARG A 78 -22.70 12.61 -4.32
CA ARG A 78 -23.13 13.33 -5.53
C ARG A 78 -23.49 12.37 -6.66
N ALA A 79 -22.71 11.32 -6.86
CA ALA A 79 -23.00 10.30 -7.86
C ALA A 79 -24.33 9.58 -7.56
N TRP A 80 -24.58 9.23 -6.30
CA TRP A 80 -25.86 8.66 -5.86
C TRP A 80 -27.04 9.60 -6.07
N ALA A 81 -26.90 10.89 -5.73
CA ALA A 81 -27.96 11.87 -5.98
C ALA A 81 -28.26 12.01 -7.49
N ALA A 82 -27.22 12.02 -8.32
CA ALA A 82 -27.36 12.06 -9.76
C ALA A 82 -27.97 10.76 -10.32
N ALA A 83 -27.68 9.61 -9.71
CA ALA A 83 -28.30 8.34 -10.06
C ALA A 83 -29.78 8.29 -9.66
N ASP A 84 -30.13 8.77 -8.47
CA ASP A 84 -31.51 8.86 -7.97
C ASP A 84 -32.39 9.73 -8.86
N ALA A 85 -31.83 10.81 -9.42
CA ALA A 85 -32.51 11.67 -10.37
C ALA A 85 -32.67 11.03 -11.77
N ARG A 86 -31.71 10.20 -12.20
CA ARG A 86 -31.67 9.65 -13.57
C ARG A 86 -32.32 8.28 -13.72
N PHE A 87 -32.24 7.44 -12.70
CA PHE A 87 -32.62 6.03 -12.77
C PHE A 87 -33.60 5.59 -11.67
N PRO A 88 -34.63 6.39 -11.31
CA PRO A 88 -35.62 5.93 -10.34
C PRO A 88 -36.44 4.77 -10.91
N SER A 89 -36.77 3.79 -10.07
CA SER A 89 -37.67 2.69 -10.42
C SER A 89 -38.72 2.49 -9.31
N PRO A 90 -39.89 1.89 -9.58
CA PRO A 90 -40.92 1.70 -8.55
C PRO A 90 -40.36 0.99 -7.31
N GLY A 91 -40.36 1.70 -6.18
CA GLY A 91 -39.88 1.18 -4.88
C GLY A 91 -38.35 1.05 -4.74
N ARG A 92 -37.55 1.52 -5.69
CA ARG A 92 -36.08 1.44 -5.64
C ARG A 92 -35.42 2.70 -6.20
N LYS A 93 -34.53 3.30 -5.40
CA LYS A 93 -33.74 4.48 -5.77
C LYS A 93 -32.69 4.13 -6.83
N GLY A 94 -32.33 5.10 -7.67
CA GLY A 94 -31.32 4.90 -8.72
C GLY A 94 -29.94 4.55 -8.16
N SER A 95 -29.58 5.09 -7.00
CA SER A 95 -28.36 4.75 -6.24
C SER A 95 -28.29 3.30 -5.78
N GLU A 96 -29.42 2.60 -5.69
CA GLU A 96 -29.50 1.17 -5.34
C GLU A 96 -29.46 0.25 -6.57
N SER A 97 -29.36 0.81 -7.78
CA SER A 97 -29.26 0.07 -9.05
C SER A 97 -27.81 -0.14 -9.48
N GLY A 98 -27.58 -1.05 -10.42
CA GLY A 98 -26.24 -1.28 -10.99
C GLY A 98 -25.67 -0.01 -11.64
N CYS A 99 -26.49 0.78 -12.34
CA CYS A 99 -26.09 2.10 -12.86
C CYS A 99 -25.58 3.03 -11.75
N GLY A 100 -26.31 3.12 -10.62
CA GLY A 100 -25.93 3.98 -9.50
C GLY A 100 -24.66 3.51 -8.79
N GLN A 101 -24.50 2.21 -8.61
CA GLN A 101 -23.30 1.61 -8.03
C GLN A 101 -22.07 1.83 -8.93
N VAL A 102 -22.21 1.68 -10.25
CA VAL A 102 -21.13 1.93 -11.21
C VAL A 102 -20.74 3.40 -11.26
N LEU A 103 -21.71 4.32 -11.24
CA LEU A 103 -21.43 5.77 -11.14
C LEU A 103 -20.71 6.13 -9.84
N ALA A 104 -21.10 5.52 -8.72
CA ALA A 104 -20.43 5.75 -7.44
C ALA A 104 -18.96 5.30 -7.45
N LEU A 105 -18.66 4.19 -8.13
CA LEU A 105 -17.30 3.63 -8.19
C LEU A 105 -16.41 4.31 -9.24
N LEU A 106 -16.92 4.49 -10.46
CA LEU A 106 -16.16 4.95 -11.63
C LEU A 106 -16.42 6.40 -12.02
N GLY A 107 -17.50 7.02 -11.54
CA GLY A 107 -17.96 8.31 -12.02
C GLY A 107 -18.70 8.21 -13.36
N GLU A 108 -18.85 9.36 -14.03
CA GLU A 108 -19.53 9.45 -15.32
C GLU A 108 -18.77 8.69 -16.43
N PRO A 109 -19.47 7.94 -17.29
CA PRO A 109 -18.86 7.28 -18.42
C PRO A 109 -18.37 8.27 -19.49
N LEU A 110 -17.39 7.87 -20.28
CA LEU A 110 -16.86 8.68 -21.38
C LEU A 110 -17.83 8.71 -22.56
N GLU A 111 -18.40 7.55 -22.90
CA GLU A 111 -19.35 7.37 -23.99
C GLU A 111 -20.56 6.58 -23.49
N VAL A 112 -21.75 6.93 -23.97
CA VAL A 112 -23.01 6.23 -23.67
C VAL A 112 -23.70 5.93 -25.00
N GLU A 113 -23.72 4.66 -25.38
CA GLU A 113 -24.48 4.16 -26.53
C GLU A 113 -25.91 3.79 -26.10
N GLY A 114 -26.89 3.91 -27.00
CA GLY A 114 -28.30 3.61 -26.73
C GLY A 114 -29.19 4.84 -26.42
N ARG A 115 -28.59 6.04 -26.33
CA ARG A 115 -29.33 7.32 -26.22
C ARG A 115 -29.82 7.90 -27.55
N GLU A 116 -29.44 7.33 -28.68
CA GLU A 116 -29.82 7.85 -29.99
C GLU A 116 -31.33 7.67 -30.23
N MET A 117 -32.05 8.78 -30.41
CA MET A 117 -33.46 8.77 -30.81
C MET A 117 -33.60 8.06 -32.16
N LYS A 118 -34.02 6.79 -32.13
CA LYS A 118 -34.69 6.19 -33.28
C LYS A 118 -35.92 7.05 -33.61
N THR A 119 -36.14 7.28 -34.90
CA THR A 119 -37.08 8.26 -35.47
C THR A 119 -38.40 8.46 -34.69
N ARG A 120 -38.97 9.67 -34.79
CA ARG A 120 -40.21 10.12 -34.08
C ARG A 120 -41.39 9.13 -34.13
N PHE A 121 -41.44 8.23 -35.11
CA PHE A 121 -42.47 7.20 -35.27
C PHE A 121 -42.22 5.93 -34.45
N GLU A 122 -40.97 5.53 -34.19
CA GLU A 122 -40.62 4.34 -33.39
C GLU A 122 -40.62 4.63 -31.88
N SER A 123 -40.55 5.90 -31.47
CA SER A 123 -40.52 6.34 -30.07
C SER A 123 -41.90 6.42 -29.37
N LEU A 124 -43.01 6.19 -30.09
CA LEU A 124 -44.36 6.36 -29.55
C LEU A 124 -44.78 5.35 -28.45
N PRO A 125 -44.36 4.07 -28.47
CA PRO A 125 -44.58 3.15 -27.36
C PRO A 125 -43.69 3.48 -26.15
N ALA A 126 -42.39 3.71 -26.36
CA ALA A 126 -41.42 4.01 -25.30
C ALA A 126 -41.70 5.35 -24.58
N MET A 127 -42.22 6.36 -25.29
CA MET A 127 -42.65 7.63 -24.68
C MET A 127 -43.97 7.53 -23.90
N ARG A 128 -44.81 6.52 -24.17
CA ARG A 128 -46.08 6.32 -23.44
C ARG A 128 -45.91 5.65 -22.08
N GLU A 129 -44.84 4.87 -21.90
CA GLU A 129 -44.62 4.05 -20.70
C GLU A 129 -43.47 4.53 -19.81
N GLY A 130 -42.69 5.54 -20.24
CA GLY A 130 -41.59 6.08 -19.43
C GLY A 130 -40.45 5.08 -19.17
N ALA A 131 -40.39 4.00 -19.95
CA ALA A 131 -39.41 2.93 -19.78
C ALA A 131 -38.03 3.35 -20.33
N ARG A 132 -36.99 3.14 -19.51
CA ARG A 132 -35.58 3.41 -19.87
C ARG A 132 -35.14 2.42 -20.96
N GLN A 133 -34.40 2.92 -21.95
CA GLN A 133 -33.76 2.06 -22.96
C GLN A 133 -32.47 1.44 -22.43
N PRO A 134 -32.08 0.23 -22.87
CA PRO A 134 -30.77 -0.31 -22.56
C PRO A 134 -29.64 0.63 -23.02
N GLU A 135 -28.60 0.78 -22.21
CA GLU A 135 -27.44 1.63 -22.54
C GLU A 135 -26.15 0.84 -22.39
N VAL A 136 -25.15 1.14 -23.23
CA VAL A 136 -23.79 0.65 -23.05
C VAL A 136 -22.90 1.81 -22.65
N TRP A 137 -22.27 1.70 -21.49
CA TRP A 137 -21.38 2.71 -20.94
C TRP A 137 -19.94 2.30 -21.16
N THR A 138 -19.13 3.22 -21.69
CA THR A 138 -17.72 2.97 -21.98
C THR A 138 -16.84 3.82 -21.07
N TYR A 139 -15.91 3.16 -20.39
CA TYR A 139 -14.85 3.75 -19.58
C TYR A 139 -13.50 3.41 -20.21
N ARG A 140 -12.59 4.38 -20.29
CA ARG A 140 -11.23 4.18 -20.82
C ARG A 140 -10.21 4.58 -19.76
N SER A 141 -9.16 3.78 -19.65
CA SER A 141 -8.02 4.12 -18.79
C SER A 141 -7.29 5.33 -19.34
N ARG A 142 -6.85 6.19 -18.41
CA ARG A 142 -6.04 7.36 -18.68
C ARG A 142 -4.66 7.19 -18.06
N PRO A 143 -3.60 7.77 -18.65
CA PRO A 143 -2.31 7.87 -17.99
C PRO A 143 -2.46 8.54 -16.62
N GLY A 144 -2.08 7.82 -15.55
CA GLY A 144 -2.20 8.29 -14.16
C GLY A 144 -3.42 7.74 -13.39
N ASP A 145 -4.29 6.94 -14.00
CA ASP A 145 -5.34 6.22 -13.26
C ASP A 145 -4.72 5.22 -12.28
N ALA A 146 -5.32 5.07 -11.10
CA ALA A 146 -4.85 4.14 -10.07
C ALA A 146 -4.93 2.66 -10.49
N VAL A 147 -5.76 2.35 -11.50
CA VAL A 147 -5.95 1.01 -12.05
C VAL A 147 -6.08 1.12 -13.55
N GLU A 148 -5.25 0.37 -14.28
CA GLU A 148 -5.44 0.13 -15.70
C GLU A 148 -6.54 -0.93 -15.88
N LEU A 149 -7.58 -0.58 -16.63
CA LEU A 149 -8.67 -1.47 -17.00
C LEU A 149 -8.09 -2.54 -17.92
N THR A 150 -8.58 -3.77 -17.80
CA THR A 150 -8.09 -4.85 -18.66
C THR A 150 -8.31 -4.42 -20.10
N GLY A 151 -7.30 -4.50 -20.97
CA GLY A 151 -7.40 -4.05 -22.37
C GLY A 151 -7.63 -2.53 -22.58
N GLY A 152 -7.42 -1.69 -21.56
CA GLY A 152 -7.49 -0.22 -21.63
C GLY A 152 -8.90 0.37 -21.71
N GLU A 153 -9.92 -0.47 -21.86
CA GLU A 153 -11.33 -0.07 -21.99
C GLU A 153 -12.23 -1.08 -21.26
N LEU A 154 -13.23 -0.56 -20.56
CA LEU A 154 -14.31 -1.31 -19.92
C LEU A 154 -15.65 -0.84 -20.49
N ARG A 155 -16.40 -1.79 -21.08
CA ARG A 155 -17.76 -1.58 -21.58
C ARG A 155 -18.75 -2.32 -20.71
N ILE A 156 -19.76 -1.62 -20.21
CA ILE A 156 -20.80 -2.19 -19.34
C ILE A 156 -22.15 -1.99 -20.00
N ALA A 157 -22.83 -3.09 -20.33
CA ALA A 157 -24.18 -3.06 -20.89
C ALA A 157 -25.22 -3.16 -19.77
N PHE A 158 -26.10 -2.16 -19.70
CA PHE A 158 -27.19 -2.08 -18.73
C PHE A 158 -28.53 -2.34 -19.40
N ASP A 159 -29.35 -3.20 -18.79
CA ASP A 159 -30.74 -3.42 -19.18
C ASP A 159 -31.66 -2.26 -18.73
N GLU A 160 -32.95 -2.33 -19.07
CA GLU A 160 -33.95 -1.29 -18.78
C GLU A 160 -34.08 -0.98 -17.28
N GLU A 161 -33.81 -1.97 -16.42
CA GLU A 161 -33.82 -1.85 -14.96
C GLU A 161 -32.45 -1.50 -14.34
N CYS A 162 -31.49 -1.07 -15.16
CA CYS A 162 -30.14 -0.70 -14.73
C CYS A 162 -29.36 -1.85 -14.07
N ARG A 163 -29.60 -3.09 -14.50
CA ARG A 163 -28.79 -4.27 -14.15
C ARG A 163 -27.76 -4.56 -15.23
N PHE A 164 -26.64 -5.13 -14.83
CA PHE A 164 -25.58 -5.57 -15.72
C PHE A 164 -25.01 -6.91 -15.22
N PRO A 165 -24.35 -7.70 -16.08
CA PRO A 165 -23.74 -8.95 -15.66
C PRO A 165 -22.51 -8.70 -14.79
N GLU A 166 -22.63 -8.93 -13.49
CA GLU A 166 -21.52 -8.92 -12.54
C GLU A 166 -20.70 -10.22 -12.61
N ALA A 167 -20.03 -10.45 -13.74
CA ALA A 167 -19.22 -11.65 -13.94
C ALA A 167 -18.00 -11.39 -14.84
N GLY A 168 -17.03 -12.30 -14.75
CA GLY A 168 -15.81 -12.28 -15.56
C GLY A 168 -15.07 -10.95 -15.49
N ARG A 169 -14.52 -10.53 -16.64
CA ARG A 169 -13.66 -9.34 -16.75
C ARG A 169 -14.28 -8.06 -16.20
N VAL A 170 -15.60 -7.86 -16.37
CA VAL A 170 -16.28 -6.65 -15.88
C VAL A 170 -16.18 -6.56 -14.36
N LEU A 171 -16.54 -7.64 -13.67
CA LEU A 171 -16.48 -7.67 -12.21
C LEU A 171 -15.03 -7.60 -11.70
N ASP A 172 -14.09 -8.24 -12.39
CA ASP A 172 -12.67 -8.21 -12.01
C ASP A 172 -12.09 -6.79 -12.09
N ASP A 173 -12.40 -6.04 -13.15
CA ASP A 173 -11.99 -4.64 -13.31
C ASP A 173 -12.62 -3.75 -12.23
N LEU A 174 -13.93 -3.89 -11.98
CA LEU A 174 -14.63 -3.14 -10.93
C LEU A 174 -14.04 -3.41 -9.54
N ARG A 175 -13.71 -4.67 -9.21
CA ARG A 175 -13.08 -5.04 -7.93
C ARG A 175 -11.70 -4.43 -7.77
N ARG A 176 -10.86 -4.44 -8.81
CA ARG A 176 -9.54 -3.77 -8.75
C ARG A 176 -9.70 -2.28 -8.51
N VAL A 177 -10.66 -1.63 -9.18
CA VAL A 177 -10.96 -0.22 -8.93
C VAL A 177 -11.41 0.00 -7.48
N ALA A 178 -12.34 -0.80 -6.97
CA ALA A 178 -12.81 -0.70 -5.58
C ALA A 178 -11.66 -0.84 -4.57
N GLN A 179 -10.75 -1.79 -4.80
CA GLN A 179 -9.55 -1.98 -3.98
C GLN A 179 -8.63 -0.75 -4.00
N SER A 180 -8.46 -0.11 -5.17
CA SER A 180 -7.65 1.10 -5.29
C SER A 180 -8.19 2.32 -4.54
N LYS A 181 -9.49 2.30 -4.15
CA LYS A 181 -10.10 3.36 -3.33
C LYS A 181 -9.76 3.24 -1.85
N VAL A 182 -9.23 2.09 -1.40
CA VAL A 182 -8.75 1.93 -0.02
C VAL A 182 -7.36 2.55 0.10
N VAL A 183 -7.32 3.76 0.65
CA VAL A 183 -6.11 4.59 0.76
C VAL A 183 -5.55 4.66 2.18
N GLN A 184 -6.32 4.21 3.17
CA GLN A 184 -5.88 4.07 4.57
C GLN A 184 -5.92 2.59 5.01
N PRO A 185 -5.07 1.70 4.45
CA PRO A 185 -5.14 0.27 4.72
C PRO A 185 -4.89 -0.10 6.20
N ALA A 186 -4.21 0.78 6.95
CA ALA A 186 -3.92 0.61 8.38
C ALA A 186 -5.17 0.68 9.28
N ILE A 187 -6.25 1.36 8.86
CA ILE A 187 -7.50 1.42 9.62
C ILE A 187 -8.26 0.12 9.40
N THR A 188 -8.14 -0.87 10.27
CA THR A 188 -8.73 -2.21 10.09
C THR A 188 -10.03 -2.41 10.88
N TYR A 189 -10.86 -3.38 10.48
CA TYR A 189 -12.04 -3.82 11.24
C TYR A 189 -11.66 -4.73 12.42
N GLN A 190 -10.88 -4.21 13.37
CA GLN A 190 -10.47 -4.95 14.56
C GLN A 190 -11.67 -5.19 15.48
N LYS A 191 -11.80 -6.43 15.97
CA LYS A 191 -12.75 -6.80 17.02
C LYS A 191 -12.04 -6.85 18.36
N LYS A 192 -12.71 -6.34 19.39
CA LYS A 192 -12.34 -6.51 20.79
C LYS A 192 -12.58 -7.97 21.22
N PRO A 193 -12.02 -8.41 22.37
CA PRO A 193 -12.25 -9.76 22.89
C PRO A 193 -13.73 -10.11 23.14
N ASP A 194 -14.58 -9.09 23.34
CA ASP A 194 -16.03 -9.23 23.50
C ASP A 194 -16.79 -9.38 22.17
N GLY A 195 -16.09 -9.35 21.04
CA GLY A 195 -16.65 -9.51 19.69
C GLY A 195 -17.07 -8.21 19.01
N HIS A 196 -17.14 -7.10 19.74
CA HIS A 196 -17.51 -5.78 19.20
C HIS A 196 -16.37 -5.11 18.44
N LEU A 197 -16.68 -4.22 17.50
CA LEU A 197 -15.66 -3.48 16.78
C LEU A 197 -14.94 -2.48 17.70
N VAL A 198 -13.64 -2.34 17.47
CA VAL A 198 -12.86 -1.21 18.00
C VAL A 198 -13.36 0.06 17.32
N ARG A 199 -13.60 1.11 18.10
CA ARG A 199 -14.13 2.36 17.55
C ARG A 199 -13.11 3.05 16.66
N LEU A 200 -13.58 3.76 15.65
CA LEU A 200 -12.78 4.51 14.71
C LEU A 200 -11.89 5.53 15.43
N GLU A 201 -12.33 6.18 16.50
CA GLU A 201 -11.48 7.10 17.25
C GLU A 201 -10.33 6.40 17.97
N ASP A 202 -10.50 5.13 18.32
CA ASP A 202 -9.45 4.33 18.96
C ASP A 202 -8.49 3.77 17.88
N LEU A 203 -9.01 3.48 16.67
CA LEU A 203 -8.23 3.10 15.47
C LEU A 203 -7.46 4.30 14.87
N ALA A 204 -8.08 5.47 14.80
CA ALA A 204 -7.51 6.74 14.32
C ALA A 204 -6.73 7.47 15.41
N GLY A 205 -7.08 7.26 16.68
CA GLY A 205 -6.28 7.65 17.83
C GLY A 205 -4.97 6.89 17.91
N ALA A 206 -4.88 5.67 17.34
CA ALA A 206 -3.58 5.08 17.01
C ALA A 206 -2.84 5.97 15.98
N ALA A 207 -3.46 6.37 14.87
CA ALA A 207 -2.85 7.28 13.89
C ALA A 207 -2.44 8.68 14.45
N GLY A 208 -2.98 9.11 15.60
CA GLY A 208 -2.59 10.33 16.32
C GLY A 208 -1.59 10.15 17.48
N ARG A 209 -1.55 8.98 18.14
CA ARG A 209 -0.63 8.68 19.26
C ARG A 209 0.82 8.72 18.82
N GLY A 210 1.10 8.30 17.60
CA GLY A 210 2.44 8.35 17.03
C GLY A 210 2.97 9.76 16.85
N SER A 211 2.09 10.73 16.57
CA SER A 211 2.49 12.14 16.54
C SER A 211 2.83 12.66 17.93
N GLN A 212 2.04 12.28 18.96
CA GLN A 212 2.30 12.65 20.37
C GLN A 212 3.65 12.11 20.89
N LEU A 213 4.07 10.96 20.38
CA LEU A 213 5.38 10.38 20.70
C LEU A 213 6.55 11.30 20.32
N PHE A 214 6.38 12.17 19.33
CA PHE A 214 7.38 13.16 18.93
C PHE A 214 7.20 14.54 19.58
N GLU A 215 6.07 14.78 20.26
CA GLU A 215 5.87 15.99 21.09
C GLU A 215 6.65 15.90 22.41
N SER A 216 6.76 14.68 22.95
CA SER A 216 7.58 14.36 24.14
C SER A 216 8.53 13.19 23.85
N PRO A 217 9.63 13.41 23.10
CA PRO A 217 10.57 12.36 22.73
C PRO A 217 11.13 11.64 23.95
N ARG A 218 11.15 10.29 23.89
CA ARG A 218 11.79 9.42 24.87
C ARG A 218 12.97 8.68 24.27
N ALA A 219 13.87 8.23 25.14
CA ALA A 219 15.06 7.47 24.81
C ALA A 219 15.31 6.41 25.88
N ASP A 220 14.28 5.61 26.19
CA ASP A 220 14.35 4.58 27.23
C ASP A 220 15.39 3.49 26.89
N PHE A 221 15.77 3.37 25.63
CA PHE A 221 16.83 2.50 25.12
C PHE A 221 17.53 3.12 23.90
N PRO A 222 18.78 2.74 23.59
CA PRO A 222 19.48 3.18 22.38
C PRO A 222 18.77 2.69 21.12
N VAL A 223 18.58 3.60 20.15
CA VAL A 223 18.01 3.28 18.84
C VAL A 223 18.85 3.89 17.73
N ALA A 224 19.10 3.11 16.68
CA ALA A 224 19.79 3.56 15.48
C ALA A 224 18.89 3.35 14.25
N LEU A 225 18.93 4.30 13.32
CA LEU A 225 18.15 4.29 12.09
C LEU A 225 19.08 4.13 10.89
N GLU A 226 18.66 3.34 9.92
CA GLU A 226 19.38 3.19 8.66
C GLU A 226 18.40 3.25 7.49
N PRO A 227 18.36 4.37 6.73
CA PRO A 227 17.58 4.42 5.51
C PRO A 227 18.15 3.43 4.49
N LYS A 228 17.27 2.69 3.83
CA LYS A 228 17.67 1.65 2.87
C LYS A 228 17.06 1.86 1.49
N LEU A 229 15.84 2.36 1.44
CA LEU A 229 15.01 2.35 0.25
C LEU A 229 14.42 3.73 0.00
N LEU A 230 14.61 4.24 -1.21
CA LEU A 230 13.84 5.31 -1.83
C LEU A 230 13.41 4.84 -3.21
N LEU A 231 12.10 4.64 -3.40
CA LEU A 231 11.51 4.23 -4.68
C LEU A 231 10.35 5.13 -5.07
N ARG A 232 10.23 5.40 -6.36
CA ARG A 232 9.08 6.13 -6.91
C ARG A 232 7.79 5.31 -6.77
N THR A 233 6.71 5.95 -6.33
CA THR A 233 5.37 5.38 -6.32
C THR A 233 4.67 5.65 -7.66
N GLN A 234 3.55 4.98 -7.92
CA GLN A 234 2.77 5.23 -9.15
C GLN A 234 2.21 6.65 -9.25
N ARG A 235 2.10 7.37 -8.13
CA ARG A 235 1.60 8.74 -8.05
C ARG A 235 2.71 9.82 -8.14
N GLY A 236 3.95 9.42 -8.40
CA GLY A 236 5.11 10.32 -8.51
C GLY A 236 5.74 10.74 -7.18
N GLU A 237 5.22 10.25 -6.06
CA GLU A 237 5.84 10.37 -4.73
C GLU A 237 7.01 9.38 -4.61
N ALA A 238 7.75 9.43 -3.50
CA ALA A 238 8.71 8.40 -3.14
C ALA A 238 8.28 7.66 -1.87
N TYR A 239 8.34 6.34 -1.91
CA TYR A 239 8.30 5.49 -0.74
C TYR A 239 9.70 5.40 -0.12
N ALA A 240 9.85 5.94 1.08
CA ALA A 240 11.06 5.89 1.89
C ALA A 240 10.92 4.80 2.96
N ALA A 241 11.85 3.84 2.99
CA ALA A 241 11.88 2.81 4.02
C ALA A 241 13.30 2.54 4.54
N GLY A 242 13.38 2.04 5.77
CA GLY A 242 14.64 1.78 6.45
C GLY A 242 14.48 0.84 7.64
N LEU A 243 15.60 0.59 8.30
CA LEU A 243 15.68 -0.26 9.47
C LEU A 243 15.82 0.56 10.75
N VAL A 244 15.21 0.04 11.81
CA VAL A 244 15.39 0.44 13.20
C VAL A 244 16.15 -0.68 13.89
N ARG A 245 17.26 -0.36 14.55
CA ARG A 245 17.94 -1.27 15.48
C ARG A 245 17.89 -0.69 16.88
N ALA A 246 17.19 -1.38 17.77
CA ALA A 246 17.13 -1.05 19.19
C ALA A 246 18.03 -1.98 20.01
N ASP A 247 18.67 -1.44 21.04
CA ASP A 247 19.38 -2.22 22.06
C ASP A 247 18.47 -2.42 23.27
N LEU A 248 17.91 -3.62 23.40
CA LEU A 248 17.03 -4.03 24.49
C LEU A 248 17.70 -5.07 25.40
N SER A 249 19.03 -5.06 25.48
CA SER A 249 19.80 -5.96 26.34
C SER A 249 19.41 -5.89 27.82
N ALA A 250 18.95 -4.72 28.28
CA ALA A 250 18.47 -4.47 29.64
C ALA A 250 17.01 -4.90 29.89
N LEU A 251 16.21 -5.15 28.84
CA LEU A 251 14.78 -5.44 28.99
C LEU A 251 14.55 -6.80 29.67
N ARG A 252 13.59 -6.84 30.60
CA ARG A 252 13.13 -8.06 31.28
C ARG A 252 11.61 -8.15 31.22
N GLY A 253 11.09 -9.36 31.12
CA GLY A 253 9.66 -9.68 31.21
C GLY A 253 9.15 -9.58 32.64
N SER A 254 7.84 -9.77 32.82
CA SER A 254 7.19 -9.74 34.13
C SER A 254 7.68 -10.83 35.09
N ASP A 255 8.18 -11.93 34.55
CA ASP A 255 8.80 -13.06 35.26
C ASP A 255 10.30 -12.82 35.54
N GLY A 256 10.84 -11.65 35.16
CA GLY A 256 12.27 -11.34 35.25
C GLY A 256 13.13 -12.04 34.20
N ALA A 257 12.55 -12.88 33.34
CA ALA A 257 13.26 -13.55 32.26
C ALA A 257 13.38 -12.64 31.04
N ARG A 258 14.26 -13.01 30.11
CA ARG A 258 14.40 -12.28 28.85
C ARG A 258 13.37 -12.78 27.83
N PRO A 259 12.55 -11.90 27.23
CA PRO A 259 11.58 -12.32 26.23
C PRO A 259 12.28 -12.81 24.96
N ALA A 260 11.81 -13.93 24.40
CA ALA A 260 12.32 -14.46 23.13
C ALA A 260 11.81 -13.67 21.91
N SER A 261 10.60 -13.10 22.02
CA SER A 261 10.02 -12.21 21.00
C SER A 261 9.30 -11.05 21.67
N LEU A 262 9.19 -9.95 20.95
CA LEU A 262 8.49 -8.76 21.39
C LEU A 262 7.47 -8.35 20.34
N ALA A 263 6.34 -7.83 20.83
CA ALA A 263 5.42 -7.04 20.03
C ALA A 263 5.65 -5.55 20.32
N GLY A 264 5.28 -4.70 19.37
CA GLY A 264 5.39 -3.27 19.50
C GLY A 264 4.78 -2.51 18.34
N THR A 265 5.06 -1.22 18.30
CA THR A 265 4.65 -0.32 17.22
C THR A 265 5.85 0.48 16.75
N VAL A 266 6.08 0.49 15.45
CA VAL A 266 6.99 1.44 14.78
C VAL A 266 6.16 2.61 14.31
N VAL A 267 6.61 3.83 14.61
CA VAL A 267 5.97 5.07 14.20
C VAL A 267 6.95 5.85 13.33
N ALA A 268 6.52 6.34 12.17
CA ALA A 268 7.33 7.22 11.33
C ALA A 268 6.58 8.52 11.02
N GLN A 269 7.24 9.67 11.16
CA GLN A 269 6.68 10.98 10.83
C GLN A 269 7.72 11.81 10.09
N ALA A 270 7.34 12.42 8.98
CA ALA A 270 8.18 13.38 8.29
C ALA A 270 7.79 14.80 8.70
N VAL A 271 8.79 15.65 8.90
CA VAL A 271 8.63 17.09 9.10
C VAL A 271 9.26 17.80 7.92
N ASP A 272 8.48 18.59 7.19
CA ASP A 272 8.97 19.30 6.01
C ASP A 272 9.96 20.43 6.39
N ALA A 273 10.59 21.02 5.38
CA ALA A 273 11.54 22.12 5.57
C ALA A 273 10.93 23.37 6.24
N SER A 274 9.60 23.52 6.27
CA SER A 274 8.89 24.60 6.96
C SER A 274 8.59 24.27 8.44
N GLY A 275 8.95 23.07 8.89
CA GLY A 275 8.67 22.60 10.24
C GLY A 275 7.28 22.00 10.41
N ARG A 276 6.52 21.78 9.32
CA ARG A 276 5.18 21.18 9.39
C ARG A 276 5.28 19.66 9.38
N PRO A 277 4.73 18.97 10.40
CA PRO A 277 4.68 17.52 10.40
C PRO A 277 3.60 17.01 9.44
N ALA A 278 3.93 15.96 8.69
CA ALA A 278 2.95 15.10 8.04
C ALA A 278 2.28 14.18 9.08
N PRO A 279 1.13 13.55 8.75
CA PRO A 279 0.56 12.49 9.57
C PRO A 279 1.57 11.38 9.84
N ALA A 280 1.58 10.86 11.07
CA ALA A 280 2.43 9.74 11.43
C ALA A 280 1.89 8.44 10.83
N VAL A 281 2.79 7.59 10.34
CA VAL A 281 2.50 6.22 9.91
C VAL A 281 2.86 5.27 11.05
N GLU A 282 1.88 4.51 11.52
CA GLU A 282 2.10 3.49 12.54
C GLU A 282 2.02 2.09 11.95
N ARG A 283 2.87 1.20 12.44
CA ARG A 283 2.87 -0.19 12.03
C ARG A 283 3.11 -1.12 13.23
N PRO A 284 2.25 -2.12 13.45
CA PRO A 284 2.55 -3.16 14.43
C PRO A 284 3.76 -3.97 13.99
N ILE A 285 4.58 -4.36 14.97
CA ILE A 285 5.74 -5.20 14.77
C ILE A 285 5.71 -6.36 15.77
N ARG A 286 6.02 -7.56 15.28
CA ARG A 286 6.40 -8.72 16.08
C ARG A 286 7.71 -9.28 15.53
N ALA A 287 8.72 -9.39 16.37
CA ALA A 287 10.00 -9.95 15.99
C ALA A 287 10.72 -10.62 17.17
N ALA A 288 11.64 -11.53 16.85
CA ALA A 288 12.53 -12.12 17.83
C ALA A 288 13.48 -11.07 18.40
N LEU A 289 13.80 -11.19 19.70
CA LEU A 289 14.87 -10.43 20.32
C LEU A 289 16.18 -11.22 20.16
N ALA A 290 17.15 -10.68 19.43
CA ALA A 290 18.38 -11.40 19.13
C ALA A 290 19.21 -11.66 20.41
N PRO A 291 20.02 -12.73 20.48
CA PRO A 291 20.76 -13.09 21.69
C PRO A 291 21.67 -11.98 22.26
N ASP A 292 22.11 -11.04 21.44
CA ASP A 292 22.98 -9.93 21.85
C ASP A 292 22.25 -8.73 22.48
N GLY A 293 20.92 -8.67 22.37
CA GLY A 293 20.14 -7.50 22.82
C GLY A 293 19.43 -6.80 21.69
N SER A 294 19.83 -7.05 20.45
CA SER A 294 19.34 -6.29 19.31
C SER A 294 17.93 -6.69 18.92
N PHE A 295 17.12 -5.68 18.63
CA PHE A 295 15.78 -5.81 18.09
C PHE A 295 15.70 -5.04 16.78
N ILE A 296 15.34 -5.74 15.70
CA ILE A 296 15.25 -5.16 14.34
C ILE A 296 13.78 -4.97 13.97
N ALA A 297 13.48 -3.78 13.48
CA ALA A 297 12.20 -3.47 12.86
C ALA A 297 12.43 -2.62 11.60
N SER A 298 11.37 -2.39 10.83
CA SER A 298 11.39 -1.53 9.65
C SER A 298 10.35 -0.42 9.75
N TYR A 299 10.69 0.75 9.22
CA TYR A 299 9.77 1.87 9.04
C TYR A 299 9.58 2.13 7.55
N GLY A 300 8.44 2.72 7.19
CA GLY A 300 8.13 3.11 5.82
C GLY A 300 7.16 4.29 5.80
N ILE A 301 7.37 5.23 4.88
CA ILE A 301 6.53 6.41 4.69
C ILE A 301 6.57 6.86 3.23
N THR A 302 5.44 7.33 2.70
CA THR A 302 5.37 7.93 1.36
C THR A 302 5.45 9.44 1.45
N LEU A 303 6.34 10.05 0.67
CA LEU A 303 6.63 11.47 0.71
C LEU A 303 6.71 12.08 -0.68
N LYS A 304 6.24 13.31 -0.83
CA LYS A 304 6.48 14.11 -2.04
C LYS A 304 7.97 14.48 -2.14
N PRO A 305 8.46 14.85 -3.34
CA PRO A 305 9.81 15.37 -3.50
C PRO A 305 10.07 16.58 -2.58
N GLY A 306 11.22 16.60 -1.91
CA GLY A 306 11.55 17.65 -0.96
C GLY A 306 12.52 17.22 0.14
N ARG A 307 12.81 18.17 1.03
CA ARG A 307 13.66 17.93 2.20
C ARG A 307 12.81 17.74 3.44
N TYR A 308 13.15 16.73 4.22
CA TYR A 308 12.44 16.37 5.44
C TYR A 308 13.41 16.06 6.57
N THR A 309 12.93 16.24 7.80
CA THR A 309 13.45 15.49 8.96
C THR A 309 12.53 14.30 9.18
N LEU A 310 13.04 13.08 9.00
CA LEU A 310 12.29 11.89 9.32
C LEU A 310 12.51 11.54 10.79
N ARG A 311 11.41 11.44 11.54
CA ARG A 311 11.37 10.99 12.93
C ARG A 311 10.82 9.58 12.97
N VAL A 312 11.46 8.71 13.73
CA VAL A 312 11.06 7.32 13.88
C VAL A 312 11.02 6.97 15.37
N GLY A 313 9.93 6.36 15.79
CA GLY A 313 9.67 5.88 17.14
C GLY A 313 9.54 4.36 17.17
N LEU A 314 10.00 3.75 18.26
CA LEU A 314 9.72 2.36 18.59
C LEU A 314 9.11 2.29 19.99
N VAL A 315 7.90 1.76 20.09
CA VAL A 315 7.24 1.43 21.35
C VAL A 315 7.21 -0.08 21.48
N THR A 316 7.92 -0.64 22.47
CA THR A 316 7.95 -2.09 22.70
C THR A 316 8.34 -2.40 24.13
N GLY A 317 7.83 -3.51 24.68
CA GLY A 317 8.15 -3.93 26.06
C GLY A 317 7.80 -2.89 27.14
N GLY A 318 6.83 -2.02 26.89
CA GLY A 318 6.47 -0.90 27.78
C GLY A 318 7.46 0.28 27.77
N GLN A 319 8.49 0.22 26.92
CA GLN A 319 9.51 1.26 26.76
C GLN A 319 9.33 1.97 25.42
N THR A 320 9.88 3.17 25.31
CA THR A 320 9.83 4.00 24.09
C THR A 320 11.18 4.64 23.80
N ALA A 321 11.61 4.56 22.54
CA ALA A 321 12.72 5.35 22.03
C ALA A 321 12.39 6.00 20.70
N THR A 322 12.98 7.17 20.47
CA THR A 322 12.82 7.95 19.25
C THR A 322 14.18 8.35 18.70
N ALA A 323 14.29 8.42 17.37
CA ALA A 323 15.42 9.00 16.67
C ALA A 323 14.95 9.75 15.43
N SER A 324 15.82 10.58 14.88
CA SER A 324 15.53 11.30 13.64
C SER A 324 16.76 11.46 12.78
N PHE A 325 16.55 11.67 11.48
CA PHE A 325 17.61 11.94 10.53
C PHE A 325 17.09 12.81 9.36
N PRO A 326 17.96 13.60 8.70
CA PRO A 326 17.57 14.34 7.51
C PRO A 326 17.36 13.39 6.32
N LEU A 327 16.34 13.66 5.51
CA LEU A 327 16.00 12.90 4.33
C LEU A 327 15.73 13.83 3.15
N ASP A 328 16.53 13.69 2.09
CA ASP A 328 16.26 14.30 0.79
C ASP A 328 15.48 13.31 -0.08
N VAL A 329 14.28 13.69 -0.50
CA VAL A 329 13.42 12.90 -1.39
C VAL A 329 13.55 13.43 -2.82
N PRO A 330 14.12 12.65 -3.76
CA PRO A 330 14.28 13.09 -5.14
C PRO A 330 12.95 13.26 -5.87
N ASP A 331 12.90 14.20 -6.81
CA ASP A 331 11.84 14.26 -7.82
C ASP A 331 12.16 13.29 -8.95
N TYR A 332 11.57 12.09 -8.88
CA TYR A 332 11.76 11.07 -9.90
C TYR A 332 11.04 11.35 -11.22
N GLU A 333 10.07 12.28 -11.23
CA GLU A 333 9.29 12.66 -12.42
C GLU A 333 9.97 13.77 -13.23
N SER A 334 10.89 14.52 -12.62
CA SER A 334 11.65 15.53 -13.35
C SER A 334 12.42 14.90 -14.53
N PRO A 335 12.71 15.64 -15.63
CA PRO A 335 13.41 15.08 -16.78
C PRO A 335 14.83 14.55 -16.49
N GLY A 336 15.23 13.49 -17.20
CA GLY A 336 16.59 12.95 -17.23
C GLY A 336 16.88 11.84 -16.21
N LEU A 337 17.92 11.04 -16.49
CA LEU A 337 18.30 9.85 -15.71
C LEU A 337 18.41 10.14 -14.21
N LYS A 338 17.78 9.28 -13.40
CA LYS A 338 17.88 9.19 -11.93
C LYS A 338 18.04 7.74 -11.49
N LEU A 339 18.63 7.54 -10.32
CA LEU A 339 18.80 6.25 -9.68
C LEU A 339 18.10 6.25 -8.32
N GLY A 340 17.37 5.17 -8.05
CA GLY A 340 16.90 4.87 -6.70
C GLY A 340 18.05 4.46 -5.78
N SER A 341 17.72 4.10 -4.53
CA SER A 341 18.70 3.52 -3.62
C SER A 341 19.28 2.22 -4.19
N LEU A 342 20.59 2.02 -4.03
CA LEU A 342 21.23 0.72 -4.26
C LEU A 342 21.10 -0.10 -2.97
N ILE A 343 20.37 -1.20 -3.03
CA ILE A 343 20.10 -2.04 -1.86
C ILE A 343 20.85 -3.33 -2.00
N VAL A 344 21.55 -3.71 -0.94
CA VAL A 344 22.16 -5.03 -0.79
C VAL A 344 21.43 -5.84 0.28
N TYR A 345 21.21 -7.11 0.01
CA TYR A 345 20.50 -8.02 0.89
C TYR A 345 20.95 -9.46 0.63
N PRO A 346 20.92 -10.35 1.65
CA PRO A 346 21.18 -11.76 1.44
C PRO A 346 20.00 -12.39 0.67
N GLN A 347 20.26 -13.48 -0.04
CA GLN A 347 19.19 -14.36 -0.48
C GLN A 347 18.49 -14.96 0.75
N ALA A 348 17.19 -14.69 0.90
CA ALA A 348 16.40 -15.13 2.05
C ALA A 348 15.32 -16.13 1.63
N ALA A 349 14.99 -17.06 2.53
CA ALA A 349 13.98 -18.10 2.33
C ALA A 349 12.63 -17.82 3.05
N GLU A 350 12.51 -16.68 3.73
CA GLU A 350 11.35 -16.42 4.61
C GLU A 350 10.15 -15.78 3.90
N THR A 351 8.96 -16.21 4.33
CA THR A 351 7.67 -15.66 3.91
C THR A 351 7.41 -14.32 4.59
N ALA A 352 7.02 -13.30 3.83
CA ALA A 352 6.68 -11.99 4.37
C ALA A 352 5.44 -12.06 5.27
N SER A 353 5.53 -11.47 6.47
CA SER A 353 4.38 -11.19 7.35
C SER A 353 4.12 -9.68 7.42
N ALA A 354 2.86 -9.28 7.51
CA ALA A 354 2.46 -7.87 7.62
C ALA A 354 2.95 -7.21 8.92
N ASP A 355 3.11 -7.97 10.00
CA ASP A 355 3.65 -7.53 11.28
C ASP A 355 5.14 -7.90 11.46
N GLY A 356 5.82 -8.37 10.42
CA GLY A 356 7.21 -8.83 10.51
C GLY A 356 8.26 -7.69 10.60
N PRO A 357 9.52 -8.03 10.92
CA PRO A 357 10.63 -7.06 11.02
C PRO A 357 10.90 -6.33 9.70
N TYR A 358 10.69 -6.98 8.57
CA TYR A 358 10.94 -6.43 7.23
C TYR A 358 9.65 -6.06 6.47
N ALA A 359 8.52 -5.90 7.15
CA ALA A 359 7.24 -5.62 6.49
C ALA A 359 7.27 -4.36 5.59
N ALA A 360 8.03 -3.32 5.95
CA ALA A 360 8.18 -2.12 5.11
C ALA A 360 9.02 -2.35 3.84
N PHE A 361 9.64 -3.52 3.66
CA PHE A 361 10.39 -3.91 2.47
C PHE A 361 9.60 -4.83 1.53
N THR A 362 8.28 -4.83 1.69
CA THR A 362 7.32 -5.51 0.84
C THR A 362 6.63 -4.48 -0.06
N VAL A 363 7.15 -4.29 -1.28
CA VAL A 363 6.65 -3.29 -2.25
C VAL A 363 6.27 -3.99 -3.56
N GLY A 364 4.99 -4.06 -3.87
CA GLY A 364 4.50 -4.78 -5.05
C GLY A 364 4.84 -6.27 -4.98
N ALA A 365 5.61 -6.79 -5.94
CA ALA A 365 6.16 -8.14 -5.92
C ALA A 365 7.54 -8.24 -5.21
N LEU A 366 8.19 -7.10 -4.95
CA LEU A 366 9.51 -7.06 -4.32
C LEU A 366 9.40 -7.40 -2.84
N ARG A 367 10.24 -8.32 -2.37
CA ARG A 367 10.38 -8.72 -0.96
C ARG A 367 11.85 -8.69 -0.62
N LEU A 368 12.29 -7.70 0.17
CA LEU A 368 13.69 -7.56 0.55
C LEU A 368 13.86 -7.79 2.06
N GLN A 369 14.99 -8.38 2.43
CA GLN A 369 15.41 -8.49 3.82
C GLN A 369 16.82 -7.87 3.99
N PRO A 370 16.95 -6.54 3.87
CA PRO A 370 18.24 -5.89 4.05
C PRO A 370 18.73 -6.05 5.50
N ARG A 371 20.05 -6.06 5.70
CA ARG A 371 20.65 -6.15 7.03
C ARG A 371 21.08 -4.79 7.55
N PHE A 372 20.90 -4.56 8.85
CA PHE A 372 21.45 -3.39 9.51
C PHE A 372 22.98 -3.41 9.41
N GLY A 373 23.59 -2.32 8.95
CA GLY A 373 25.02 -2.19 8.67
C GLY A 373 25.53 -2.96 7.45
N ASN A 374 24.66 -3.60 6.67
CA ASN A 374 25.04 -4.43 5.51
C ASN A 374 26.16 -5.43 5.86
N VAL A 375 26.01 -6.15 6.98
CA VAL A 375 26.99 -7.14 7.43
C VAL A 375 26.62 -8.52 6.89
N PHE A 376 27.56 -9.14 6.19
CA PHE A 376 27.45 -10.47 5.58
C PHE A 376 28.51 -11.41 6.15
N SER A 377 28.25 -12.71 6.08
CA SER A 377 29.19 -13.79 6.33
C SER A 377 29.62 -14.43 5.01
N LYS A 378 30.69 -15.24 5.04
CA LYS A 378 31.14 -15.97 3.84
C LYS A 378 30.15 -17.01 3.32
N ALA A 379 29.18 -17.41 4.14
CA ALA A 379 28.11 -18.33 3.77
C ALA A 379 26.94 -17.64 3.04
N ASP A 380 26.90 -16.30 3.04
CA ASP A 380 25.82 -15.58 2.38
C ASP A 380 26.02 -15.49 0.86
N GLU A 381 24.88 -15.42 0.16
CA GLU A 381 24.80 -15.01 -1.23
C GLU A 381 24.20 -13.62 -1.29
N LEU A 382 24.97 -12.66 -1.81
CA LEU A 382 24.56 -11.26 -1.89
C LEU A 382 23.72 -11.03 -3.13
N GLN A 383 22.60 -10.35 -2.97
CA GLN A 383 21.84 -9.73 -4.05
C GLN A 383 21.91 -8.21 -3.92
N ALA A 384 21.90 -7.53 -5.05
CA ALA A 384 21.76 -6.09 -5.09
C ALA A 384 20.77 -5.64 -6.16
N VAL A 385 20.05 -4.56 -5.88
CA VAL A 385 19.04 -4.00 -6.79
C VAL A 385 19.07 -2.48 -6.76
N CYS A 386 18.90 -1.86 -7.93
CA CYS A 386 18.71 -0.43 -8.09
C CYS A 386 17.70 -0.18 -9.22
N VAL A 387 16.75 0.74 -8.98
CA VAL A 387 15.78 1.13 -10.01
C VAL A 387 16.26 2.38 -10.72
N LEU A 388 16.26 2.33 -12.06
CA LEU A 388 16.61 3.42 -12.95
C LEU A 388 15.34 4.12 -13.42
N TYR A 389 15.34 5.45 -13.46
CA TYR A 389 14.20 6.26 -13.89
C TYR A 389 14.61 7.33 -14.91
N GLY A 390 13.65 7.74 -15.75
CA GLY A 390 13.79 8.92 -16.60
C GLY A 390 14.74 8.73 -17.80
N GLY A 391 14.86 7.50 -18.32
CA GLY A 391 15.58 7.24 -19.56
C GLY A 391 14.91 7.95 -20.75
N GLN A 392 15.70 8.71 -21.50
CA GLN A 392 15.18 9.50 -22.63
C GLN A 392 14.85 8.60 -23.82
N PRO A 393 13.66 8.74 -24.42
CA PRO A 393 13.31 8.01 -25.61
C PRO A 393 14.11 8.53 -26.81
N ASP A 394 14.59 7.61 -27.65
CA ASP A 394 15.20 7.92 -28.93
C ASP A 394 14.18 8.63 -29.87
N PRO A 395 14.54 9.74 -30.53
CA PRO A 395 13.61 10.48 -31.38
C PRO A 395 13.06 9.70 -32.59
N ALA A 396 13.77 8.67 -33.07
CA ALA A 396 13.35 7.88 -34.22
C ALA A 396 12.55 6.63 -33.81
N GLY A 397 12.96 5.96 -32.73
CA GLY A 397 12.38 4.70 -32.27
C GLY A 397 11.41 4.79 -31.09
N GLY A 398 11.38 5.92 -30.37
CA GLY A 398 10.56 6.14 -29.17
C GLY A 398 10.98 5.31 -27.94
N LYS A 399 11.96 4.42 -28.08
CA LYS A 399 12.49 3.56 -27.01
C LYS A 399 13.64 4.24 -26.27
N ALA A 400 13.76 4.00 -24.97
CA ALA A 400 14.94 4.45 -24.23
C ALA A 400 16.16 3.59 -24.56
N SER A 401 17.35 4.04 -24.17
CA SER A 401 18.56 3.20 -24.20
C SER A 401 19.33 3.37 -22.91
N LEU A 402 19.00 2.54 -21.93
CA LEU A 402 19.68 2.50 -20.63
C LEU A 402 20.65 1.33 -20.59
N ARG A 403 21.81 1.54 -19.97
CA ARG A 403 22.78 0.49 -19.65
C ARG A 403 23.16 0.56 -18.19
N ALA A 404 23.30 -0.57 -17.51
CA ALA A 404 23.75 -0.61 -16.13
C ALA A 404 24.80 -1.69 -15.91
N ARG A 405 25.82 -1.40 -15.10
CA ARG A 405 26.85 -2.37 -14.69
C ARG A 405 27.12 -2.25 -13.21
N PHE A 406 27.16 -3.41 -12.54
CA PHE A 406 27.59 -3.51 -11.15
C PHE A 406 29.08 -3.82 -11.04
N SER A 407 29.72 -3.24 -10.02
CA SER A 407 31.09 -3.56 -9.64
C SER A 407 31.23 -3.64 -8.12
N PHE A 408 32.09 -4.56 -7.67
CA PHE A 408 32.45 -4.71 -6.28
C PHE A 408 33.84 -4.14 -6.09
N LEU A 409 34.01 -3.23 -5.14
CA LEU A 409 35.24 -2.51 -4.89
C LEU A 409 35.77 -2.84 -3.50
N LYS A 410 37.08 -3.05 -3.41
CA LYS A 410 37.84 -3.09 -2.15
C LYS A 410 38.91 -2.02 -2.20
N ASP A 411 38.96 -1.17 -1.19
CA ASP A 411 39.91 -0.04 -1.12
C ASP A 411 39.87 0.84 -2.39
N GLY A 412 38.68 1.07 -2.93
CA GLY A 412 38.43 1.84 -4.15
C GLY A 412 38.80 1.13 -5.47
N ARG A 413 39.28 -0.11 -5.42
CA ARG A 413 39.65 -0.90 -6.61
C ARG A 413 38.63 -1.98 -6.92
N PRO A 414 38.19 -2.15 -8.18
CA PRO A 414 37.24 -3.18 -8.55
C PRO A 414 37.88 -4.57 -8.41
N VAL A 415 37.26 -5.43 -7.60
CA VAL A 415 37.64 -6.84 -7.38
C VAL A 415 36.73 -7.81 -8.12
N ALA A 416 35.51 -7.39 -8.47
CA ALA A 416 34.59 -8.12 -9.34
C ALA A 416 33.73 -7.14 -10.14
N ARG A 417 33.28 -7.54 -11.33
CA ARG A 417 32.37 -6.78 -12.18
C ARG A 417 31.34 -7.73 -12.78
N ALA A 418 30.08 -7.31 -12.80
CA ALA A 418 29.03 -8.00 -13.51
C ALA A 418 29.09 -7.66 -15.01
N GLU A 419 28.38 -8.44 -15.82
CA GLU A 419 28.08 -8.06 -17.19
C GLU A 419 27.24 -6.78 -17.22
N GLU A 420 27.27 -6.07 -18.35
CA GLU A 420 26.44 -4.89 -18.54
C GLU A 420 25.07 -5.30 -19.05
N GLU A 421 24.03 -4.85 -18.36
CA GLU A 421 22.64 -5.04 -18.77
C GLU A 421 22.17 -3.84 -19.58
N SER A 422 21.34 -4.09 -20.58
CA SER A 422 20.73 -3.06 -21.43
C SER A 422 19.21 -3.11 -21.34
N PHE A 423 18.57 -1.94 -21.31
CA PHE A 423 17.12 -1.80 -21.20
C PHE A 423 16.61 -0.80 -22.24
N ASP A 424 15.47 -1.11 -22.86
CA ASP A 424 14.83 -0.27 -23.88
C ASP A 424 13.63 0.53 -23.34
N THR A 425 13.42 0.49 -22.01
CA THR A 425 12.35 1.18 -21.30
C THR A 425 12.87 2.40 -20.51
N PRO A 426 12.08 3.49 -20.38
CA PRO A 426 12.46 4.66 -19.58
C PRO A 426 12.65 4.41 -18.08
N MET A 427 12.12 3.29 -17.58
CA MET A 427 12.28 2.79 -16.22
C MET A 427 12.75 1.34 -16.28
N ALA A 428 13.75 0.99 -15.49
CA ALA A 428 14.31 -0.36 -15.46
C ALA A 428 14.73 -0.75 -14.04
N VAL A 429 14.71 -2.04 -13.74
CA VAL A 429 15.26 -2.60 -12.50
C VAL A 429 16.56 -3.30 -12.85
N ALA A 430 17.68 -2.71 -12.45
CA ALA A 430 18.99 -3.33 -12.59
C ALA A 430 19.31 -4.12 -11.32
N SER A 431 19.79 -5.34 -11.46
CA SER A 431 20.11 -6.19 -10.31
C SER A 431 21.32 -7.06 -10.55
N VAL A 432 22.03 -7.45 -9.49
CA VAL A 432 23.08 -8.45 -9.56
C VAL A 432 22.91 -9.46 -8.44
N GLY A 433 23.14 -10.73 -8.77
CA GLY A 433 23.17 -11.83 -7.82
C GLY A 433 22.26 -12.99 -8.21
N PRO A 434 22.24 -14.07 -7.40
CA PRO A 434 23.04 -14.23 -6.18
C PRO A 434 24.55 -14.25 -6.45
N VAL A 435 25.31 -13.50 -5.65
CA VAL A 435 26.79 -13.46 -5.68
C VAL A 435 27.31 -14.21 -4.46
N PRO A 436 27.89 -15.41 -4.62
CA PRO A 436 28.50 -16.14 -3.51
C PRO A 436 29.67 -15.38 -2.91
N LEU A 437 29.67 -15.15 -1.61
CA LEU A 437 30.72 -14.38 -0.93
C LEU A 437 31.90 -15.23 -0.45
N GLY A 438 31.85 -16.56 -0.58
CA GLY A 438 32.90 -17.46 -0.10
C GLY A 438 34.31 -17.21 -0.66
N GLY A 439 34.38 -16.67 -1.89
CA GLY A 439 35.64 -16.30 -2.55
C GLY A 439 36.19 -14.92 -2.17
N PHE A 440 35.41 -14.11 -1.45
CA PHE A 440 35.84 -12.77 -1.02
C PHE A 440 36.57 -12.88 0.32
N ALA A 441 37.66 -12.13 0.47
CA ALA A 441 38.34 -12.00 1.76
C ALA A 441 37.48 -11.13 2.72
N PRO A 442 37.49 -11.37 4.03
CA PRO A 442 36.82 -10.48 4.98
C PRO A 442 37.28 -9.02 4.85
N GLY A 443 36.41 -8.11 5.27
CA GLY A 443 36.66 -6.66 5.26
C GLY A 443 35.51 -5.84 4.66
N ARG A 444 35.80 -4.55 4.44
CA ARG A 444 34.83 -3.60 3.90
C ARG A 444 34.91 -3.54 2.38
N TYR A 445 33.74 -3.47 1.76
CA TYR A 445 33.57 -3.36 0.32
C TYR A 445 32.54 -2.29 0.00
N VAL A 446 32.59 -1.81 -1.24
CA VAL A 446 31.54 -0.99 -1.84
C VAL A 446 31.02 -1.73 -3.05
N ILE A 447 29.70 -1.90 -3.16
CA ILE A 447 29.08 -2.21 -4.43
C ILE A 447 28.67 -0.90 -5.11
N LYS A 448 28.97 -0.77 -6.40
CA LYS A 448 28.64 0.39 -7.22
C LYS A 448 27.84 -0.07 -8.43
N VAL A 449 26.72 0.59 -8.69
CA VAL A 449 26.03 0.50 -9.98
C VAL A 449 26.32 1.77 -10.78
N GLU A 450 26.82 1.62 -12.00
CA GLU A 450 26.95 2.72 -12.97
C GLU A 450 25.88 2.53 -14.03
N ALA A 451 25.05 3.56 -14.23
CA ALA A 451 23.96 3.55 -15.20
C ALA A 451 24.14 4.67 -16.20
N THR A 452 23.98 4.36 -17.48
CA THR A 452 24.14 5.30 -18.60
C THR A 452 22.88 5.35 -19.43
N ASP A 453 22.37 6.54 -19.66
CA ASP A 453 21.41 6.85 -20.71
C ASP A 453 22.19 7.20 -21.98
N ALA A 454 22.16 6.30 -22.96
CA ALA A 454 22.91 6.47 -24.21
C ALA A 454 22.29 7.51 -25.14
N VAL A 455 20.98 7.79 -25.02
CA VAL A 455 20.30 8.83 -25.81
C VAL A 455 20.67 10.20 -25.27
N ALA A 456 20.65 10.37 -23.95
CA ALA A 456 21.01 11.63 -23.29
C ALA A 456 22.54 11.83 -23.11
N GLY A 457 23.35 10.79 -23.33
CA GLY A 457 24.78 10.80 -23.06
C GLY A 457 25.12 11.03 -21.57
N LYS A 458 24.23 10.63 -20.65
CA LYS A 458 24.35 10.90 -19.22
C LYS A 458 24.63 9.62 -18.44
N THR A 459 25.66 9.64 -17.61
CA THR A 459 26.00 8.54 -16.68
C THR A 459 25.83 8.99 -15.24
N LEU A 460 25.20 8.17 -14.42
CA LEU A 460 25.10 8.31 -12.98
C LEU A 460 25.60 7.05 -12.28
N ALA A 461 25.99 7.18 -11.02
CA ALA A 461 26.36 6.05 -10.19
C ALA A 461 25.64 6.09 -8.84
N GLN A 462 25.40 4.92 -8.27
CA GLN A 462 24.94 4.76 -6.89
C GLN A 462 25.79 3.70 -6.18
N GLU A 463 26.05 3.90 -4.90
CA GLU A 463 26.95 3.07 -4.12
C GLU A 463 26.28 2.59 -2.82
N ALA A 464 26.67 1.39 -2.38
CA ALA A 464 26.33 0.87 -1.06
C ALA A 464 27.53 0.16 -0.45
N ALA A 465 27.89 0.55 0.78
CA ALA A 465 28.94 -0.13 1.53
C ALA A 465 28.39 -1.42 2.16
N PHE A 466 29.22 -2.45 2.23
CA PHE A 466 28.94 -3.68 2.98
C PHE A 466 30.20 -4.22 3.65
N GLU A 467 30.02 -4.98 4.72
CA GLU A 467 31.11 -5.60 5.47
C GLU A 467 30.96 -7.12 5.42
N LEU A 468 32.03 -7.80 5.02
CA LEU A 468 32.13 -9.26 5.05
C LEU A 468 32.91 -9.69 6.30
N ARG A 469 32.26 -10.48 7.15
CA ARG A 469 32.85 -11.15 8.31
C ARG A 469 33.05 -12.64 8.02
N GLU A 470 33.88 -13.27 8.83
CA GLU A 470 34.08 -14.73 8.80
C GLU A 470 32.76 -15.49 8.91
#